data_AF-A0A9P3NHA1-F1
#
_entry.id   AF-A0A9P3NHA1-F1
#
_cell.length_a   1.000
_cell.length_b   1.000
_cell.length_c   1.000
_cell.angle_alpha   90.00
_cell.angle_beta   90.00
_cell.angle_gamma   90.00
#
_symmetry.space_group_name_H-M   'P 1'
#
loop_
_entity.id
_entity.type
_entity.pdbx_description
1 polymer ?
#
loop_
_entity_poly.entity_id
_entity_poly.type
_entity_poly.pdbx_seq_one_letter_code
_entity_poly.pdbx_strand_id
1 'polypeptide(L)'
;MDAASVAPWQHVDHVVMNLPASAITFLDSFRGAFSRAHWVGPLPLVHTYCFQRSGQSAEAVIKEVEQHLGAAVDAAAMSIYQVRNVAPNKDMLCVSFRLPESAAFAADS
;
A
#
# COMPACT_ATOMS: atom_id res chain seq x y z
N MET A 1 -15.75 16.26 10.03
CA MET A 1 -14.88 16.51 11.20
C MET A 1 -13.47 16.69 10.68
N ASP A 2 -12.84 17.81 10.99
CA ASP A 2 -11.50 18.14 10.48
C ASP A 2 -10.45 17.16 10.98
N ALA A 3 -9.51 16.78 10.11
CA ALA A 3 -8.32 15.99 10.46
C ALA A 3 -7.45 16.64 11.57
N ALA A 4 -7.75 17.89 11.95
CA ALA A 4 -7.06 18.68 12.96
C ALA A 4 -7.26 18.22 14.42
N SER A 5 -8.10 17.21 14.70
CA SER A 5 -8.38 16.76 16.08
C SER A 5 -7.59 15.53 16.53
N VAL A 6 -6.81 14.89 15.66
CA VAL A 6 -6.01 13.70 16.02
C VAL A 6 -4.57 14.12 16.31
N ALA A 7 -4.06 13.79 17.49
CA ALA A 7 -2.68 14.11 17.81
C ALA A 7 -1.71 13.29 16.91
N PRO A 8 -0.56 13.84 16.48
CA PRO A 8 0.35 13.17 15.55
C PRO A 8 0.84 11.78 16.01
N TRP A 9 0.90 11.55 17.32
CA TRP A 9 1.32 10.27 17.91
C TRP A 9 0.19 9.24 18.04
N GLN A 10 -1.05 9.61 17.67
CA GLN A 10 -2.22 8.74 17.70
C GLN A 10 -2.62 8.24 16.30
N HIS A 11 -1.86 8.59 15.28
CA HIS A 11 -2.17 8.30 13.89
C HIS A 11 -0.93 7.88 13.11
N VAL A 12 -1.16 7.18 12.00
CA VAL A 12 -0.12 6.89 11.00
C VAL A 12 -0.63 7.38 9.66
N ASP A 13 -0.04 8.45 9.17
CA ASP A 13 -0.40 9.02 7.86
C ASP A 13 0.17 8.19 6.70
N HIS A 14 1.39 7.68 6.88
CA HIS A 14 2.15 6.99 5.85
C HIS A 14 2.84 5.75 6.40
N VAL A 15 2.79 4.66 5.64
CA VAL A 15 3.57 3.45 5.91
C VAL A 15 4.54 3.24 4.76
N VAL A 16 5.84 3.15 5.07
CA VAL A 16 6.90 2.96 4.05
C VAL A 16 7.50 1.57 4.20
N MET A 17 7.34 0.74 3.17
CA MET A 17 7.85 -0.63 3.11
C MET A 17 9.01 -0.70 2.12
N ASN A 18 10.18 -0.24 2.56
CA ASN A 18 11.39 -0.12 1.73
C ASN A 18 12.25 -1.39 1.73
N LEU A 19 11.63 -2.52 1.41
CA LEU A 19 12.33 -3.79 1.20
C LEU A 19 11.86 -4.40 -0.13
N PRO A 20 12.45 -4.01 -1.28
CA PRO A 20 11.88 -4.27 -2.61
C PRO A 20 11.72 -5.75 -2.97
N ALA A 21 12.48 -6.62 -2.33
CA ALA A 21 12.44 -8.06 -2.57
C ALA A 21 11.15 -8.72 -2.01
N SER A 22 10.53 -8.13 -0.99
CA SER A 22 9.45 -8.79 -0.25
C SER A 22 8.36 -7.84 0.29
N ALA A 23 8.50 -6.53 0.15
CA ALA A 23 7.53 -5.58 0.69
C ALA A 23 6.12 -5.77 0.09
N ILE A 24 6.01 -6.07 -1.21
CA ILE A 24 4.73 -6.35 -1.84
C ILE A 24 4.03 -7.59 -1.27
N THR A 25 4.79 -8.60 -0.83
CA THR A 25 4.20 -9.83 -0.29
C THR A 25 3.67 -9.65 1.12
N PHE A 26 4.16 -8.65 1.85
CA PHE A 26 3.77 -8.35 3.23
C PHE A 26 2.54 -7.43 3.33
N LEU A 27 1.93 -7.06 2.19
CA LEU A 27 0.70 -6.28 2.17
C LEU A 27 -0.49 -7.01 2.82
N ASP A 28 -0.42 -8.33 2.89
CA ASP A 28 -1.39 -9.17 3.61
C ASP A 28 -1.46 -8.82 5.10
N SER A 29 -0.39 -8.26 5.67
CA SER A 29 -0.33 -7.82 7.07
C SER A 29 -1.27 -6.66 7.39
N PHE A 30 -1.84 -5.99 6.38
CA PHE A 30 -2.86 -4.96 6.58
C PHE A 30 -4.28 -5.53 6.69
N ARG A 31 -4.50 -6.81 6.35
CA ARG A 31 -5.82 -7.45 6.37
C ARG A 31 -6.34 -7.54 7.81
N GLY A 32 -7.37 -6.77 8.13
CA GLY A 32 -7.97 -6.72 9.45
C GLY A 32 -7.03 -6.18 10.53
N ALA A 33 -5.96 -5.47 10.15
CA ALA A 33 -4.98 -4.93 11.09
C ALA A 33 -5.50 -3.72 11.88
N PHE A 34 -6.60 -3.13 11.44
CA PHE A 34 -7.21 -1.96 12.03
C PHE A 34 -8.56 -2.33 12.64
N SER A 35 -8.92 -1.62 13.71
CA SER A 35 -10.25 -1.74 14.33
C SER A 35 -10.94 -0.39 14.29
N ARG A 36 -12.21 -0.37 13.85
CA ARG A 36 -13.05 0.84 13.83
C ARG A 36 -13.27 1.43 15.22
N ALA A 37 -13.10 0.65 16.29
CA ALA A 37 -13.21 1.12 17.67
C ALA A 37 -12.02 2.01 18.09
N HIS A 38 -10.84 1.81 17.48
CA HIS A 38 -9.60 2.48 17.88
C HIS A 38 -8.99 3.35 16.78
N TRP A 39 -9.36 3.13 15.52
CA TRP A 39 -8.88 3.93 14.40
C TRP A 39 -9.85 5.06 14.07
N VAL A 40 -9.37 6.29 14.16
CA VAL A 40 -10.11 7.50 13.81
C VAL A 40 -9.34 8.24 12.73
N GLY A 41 -10.06 8.69 11.69
CA GLY A 41 -9.48 9.44 10.58
C GLY A 41 -9.17 8.58 9.35
N PRO A 42 -8.42 9.13 8.38
CA PRO A 42 -8.09 8.43 7.15
C PRO A 42 -7.21 7.20 7.41
N LEU A 43 -7.29 6.17 6.57
CA LEU A 43 -6.33 5.06 6.62
C LEU A 43 -4.98 5.51 6.05
N PRO A 44 -3.85 4.87 6.39
CA PRO A 44 -2.52 5.30 5.94
C PRO A 44 -2.36 5.24 4.41
N LEU A 45 -1.48 6.10 3.88
CA LEU A 45 -0.94 5.98 2.53
C LEU A 45 0.22 4.97 2.59
N VAL A 46 0.07 3.85 1.90
CA VAL A 46 1.08 2.79 1.87
C VAL A 46 2.00 3.03 0.68
N HIS A 47 3.30 3.05 0.94
CA HIS A 47 4.36 3.09 -0.07
C HIS A 47 5.11 1.75 -0.02
N THR A 48 4.82 0.87 -0.98
CA THR A 48 5.49 -0.42 -1.09
C THR A 48 6.47 -0.42 -2.25
N TYR A 49 7.72 -0.83 -1.98
CA TYR A 49 8.71 -0.95 -3.03
C TYR A 49 8.72 -2.37 -3.59
N CYS A 50 8.88 -2.51 -4.90
CA CYS A 50 8.99 -3.81 -5.55
C CYS A 50 9.94 -3.78 -6.74
N PHE A 51 10.31 -4.94 -7.25
CA PHE A 51 11.03 -5.04 -8.52
C PHE A 51 10.05 -5.31 -9.66
N GLN A 52 10.12 -4.49 -10.71
CA GLN A 52 9.39 -4.73 -11.94
C GLN A 52 10.06 -5.87 -12.72
N ARG A 53 9.26 -6.85 -13.15
CA ARG A 53 9.72 -7.87 -14.11
C ARG A 53 9.81 -7.25 -15.50
N SER A 54 10.73 -7.75 -16.33
CA SER A 54 10.86 -7.29 -17.72
C SER A 54 9.53 -7.45 -18.47
N GLY A 55 9.04 -6.37 -19.08
CA GLY A 55 7.77 -6.35 -19.81
C GLY A 55 6.50 -6.33 -18.95
N GLN A 56 6.61 -6.22 -17.63
CA GLN A 56 5.44 -6.11 -16.74
C GLN A 56 4.75 -4.76 -16.94
N SER A 57 3.43 -4.79 -17.18
CA SER A 57 2.62 -3.57 -17.30
C SER A 57 2.23 -3.00 -15.93
N ALA A 58 1.81 -1.73 -15.91
CA ALA A 58 1.29 -1.09 -14.69
C ALA A 58 0.10 -1.85 -14.11
N GLU A 59 -0.83 -2.32 -14.96
CA GLU A 59 -2.01 -3.09 -14.56
C GLU A 59 -1.63 -4.42 -13.90
N ALA A 60 -0.55 -5.06 -14.37
CA ALA A 60 -0.04 -6.27 -13.74
C ALA A 60 0.56 -6.00 -12.35
N VAL A 61 1.22 -4.84 -12.15
CA VAL A 61 1.69 -4.41 -10.83
C VAL A 61 0.51 -4.12 -9.89
N ILE A 62 -0.54 -3.45 -10.39
CA ILE A 62 -1.75 -3.17 -9.61
C ILE A 62 -2.40 -4.48 -9.14
N LYS A 63 -2.61 -5.43 -10.05
CA LYS A 63 -3.18 -6.74 -9.70
C LYS A 63 -2.36 -7.50 -8.67
N GLU A 64 -1.03 -7.40 -8.74
CA GLU A 64 -0.14 -8.03 -7.77
C GLU A 64 -0.28 -7.39 -6.37
N VAL A 65 -0.41 -6.06 -6.30
CA VAL A 65 -0.73 -5.35 -5.06
C VAL A 65 -2.08 -5.80 -4.50
N GLU A 66 -3.13 -5.80 -5.31
CA GLU A 66 -4.48 -6.21 -4.87
C GLU A 66 -4.52 -7.67 -4.41
N GLN A 67 -3.81 -8.55 -5.10
CA GLN A 67 -3.70 -9.97 -4.73
C GLN A 67 -3.07 -10.15 -3.34
N HIS A 68 -1.94 -9.48 -3.08
CA HIS A 68 -1.28 -9.58 -1.78
C HIS A 68 -2.05 -8.84 -0.68
N LEU A 69 -2.67 -7.71 -1.01
CA LEU A 69 -3.51 -6.96 -0.08
C LEU A 69 -4.82 -7.70 0.24
N GLY A 70 -5.36 -8.49 -0.69
CA GLY A 70 -6.65 -9.16 -0.57
C GLY A 70 -7.86 -8.22 -0.73
N ALA A 71 -7.65 -7.05 -1.32
CA ALA A 71 -8.68 -6.06 -1.59
C ALA A 71 -8.33 -5.26 -2.85
N ALA A 72 -9.37 -4.78 -3.53
CA ALA A 72 -9.21 -3.84 -4.64
C ALA A 72 -8.67 -2.50 -4.14
N VAL A 73 -7.82 -1.87 -4.93
CA VAL A 73 -7.33 -0.51 -4.70
C VAL A 73 -7.92 0.43 -5.73
N ASP A 74 -8.09 1.70 -5.37
CA ASP A 74 -8.47 2.70 -6.35
C ASP A 74 -7.29 2.99 -7.27
N ALA A 75 -7.28 2.35 -8.45
CA ALA A 75 -6.24 2.52 -9.46
C ALA A 75 -6.08 3.98 -9.92
N ALA A 76 -7.13 4.82 -9.84
CA ALA A 76 -7.04 6.23 -10.19
C ALA A 76 -6.34 7.07 -9.11
N ALA A 77 -6.39 6.64 -7.85
CA ALA A 77 -5.72 7.27 -6.71
C ALA A 77 -4.37 6.62 -6.36
N MET A 78 -3.94 5.63 -7.14
CA MET A 78 -2.69 4.92 -6.99
C MET A 78 -1.59 5.53 -7.88
N SER A 79 -0.35 5.52 -7.41
CA SER A 79 0.81 5.93 -8.21
C SER A 79 1.87 4.84 -8.26
N ILE A 80 2.49 4.68 -9.44
CA ILE A 80 3.64 3.81 -9.66
C ILE A 80 4.77 4.69 -10.13
N TYR A 81 5.81 4.80 -9.30
CA TYR A 81 6.99 5.60 -9.58
C TYR A 81 8.20 4.69 -9.82
N GLN A 82 8.85 4.82 -10.97
CA GLN A 82 10.11 4.14 -11.24
C GLN A 82 11.24 4.85 -10.48
N VAL A 83 11.81 4.19 -9.48
CA VAL A 83 12.82 4.76 -8.57
C VAL A 83 14.20 4.75 -9.23
N ARG A 84 14.62 3.59 -9.74
CA ARG A 84 15.92 3.39 -10.39
C ARG A 84 15.98 2.05 -11.12
N ASN A 85 16.93 1.93 -12.04
CA ASN A 85 17.37 0.63 -12.54
C ASN A 85 18.33 -0.03 -11.53
N VAL A 86 18.14 -1.32 -11.24
CA VAL A 86 18.99 -2.08 -10.29
C VAL A 86 19.81 -3.17 -10.96
N ALA A 87 19.43 -3.58 -12.17
CA ALA A 87 20.16 -4.50 -13.05
C ALA A 87 19.57 -4.39 -14.47
N PRO A 88 20.24 -4.93 -15.52
CA PRO A 88 19.65 -5.01 -16.85
C PRO A 88 18.24 -5.63 -16.78
N ASN A 89 17.25 -4.92 -17.32
CA ASN A 89 15.84 -5.32 -17.34
C ASN A 89 15.17 -5.49 -15.96
N LYS A 90 15.73 -4.92 -14.89
CA LYS A 90 15.16 -4.93 -13.55
C LYS A 90 15.10 -3.53 -12.97
N ASP A 91 13.91 -2.96 -12.93
CA ASP A 91 13.65 -1.67 -12.30
C ASP A 91 13.10 -1.86 -10.89
N MET A 92 13.42 -0.91 -10.01
CA MET A 92 12.83 -0.77 -8.69
C MET A 92 11.70 0.25 -8.78
N LEU A 93 10.50 -0.14 -8.37
CA LEU A 93 9.31 0.70 -8.32
C LEU A 93 8.99 1.08 -6.87
N CYS A 94 8.38 2.24 -6.70
CA CYS A 94 7.63 2.61 -5.50
C CYS A 94 6.16 2.69 -5.91
N VAL A 95 5.33 1.89 -5.26
CA VAL A 95 3.90 1.83 -5.50
C VAL A 95 3.18 2.44 -4.31
N SER A 96 2.42 3.50 -4.54
CA SER A 96 1.74 4.26 -3.48
C SER A 96 0.24 4.21 -3.65
N PHE A 97 -0.50 3.87 -2.59
CA PHE A 97 -1.96 3.81 -2.60
C PHE A 97 -2.51 4.07 -1.19
N ARG A 98 -3.74 4.60 -1.12
CA ARG A 98 -4.46 4.72 0.15
C ARG A 98 -4.94 3.32 0.56
N LEU A 99 -4.63 2.89 1.78
CA LEU A 99 -5.10 1.59 2.26
C LEU A 99 -6.65 1.56 2.25
N PRO A 100 -7.28 0.61 1.54
CA PRO A 100 -8.73 0.52 1.46
C PRO A 100 -9.33 -0.02 2.76
N GLU A 101 -10.52 0.48 3.12
CA GLU A 101 -11.25 0.02 4.31
C GLU A 101 -11.55 -1.48 4.28
N SER A 102 -11.83 -2.02 3.09
CA SER A 102 -12.11 -3.45 2.88
C SER A 102 -10.93 -4.36 3.25
N ALA A 103 -9.69 -3.87 3.14
CA ALA A 103 -8.53 -4.58 3.67
C ALA A 103 -8.36 -4.29 5.17
N ALA A 104 -8.31 -3.01 5.54
CA ALA A 104 -7.92 -2.58 6.87
C ALA A 104 -8.81 -3.15 7.99
N PHE A 105 -10.13 -3.18 7.76
CA PHE A 105 -11.14 -3.57 8.74
C PHE A 105 -11.75 -4.94 8.46
N ALA A 106 -11.08 -5.80 7.68
CA ALA A 106 -11.60 -7.12 7.33
C ALA A 106 -11.92 -8.04 8.55
N ALA A 107 -11.33 -7.76 9.72
CA ALA A 107 -11.61 -8.48 10.96
C ALA A 107 -12.85 -7.95 11.73
N ASP A 108 -13.37 -6.77 11.37
CA ASP A 108 -14.58 -6.15 11.95
C ASP A 108 -15.86 -6.51 11.15
N SER A 109 -15.81 -7.56 10.32
CA SER A 109 -16.91 -7.99 9.42
C SER A 109 -17.84 -9.03 10.04
#